data_AF-A0A074TD81-F1
#
_entry.id   AF-A0A074TD81-F1
#
_cell.length_a   1.000
_cell.length_b   1.000
_cell.length_c   1.000
_cell.angle_alpha   90.00
_cell.angle_beta   90.00
_cell.angle_gamma   90.00
#
_symmetry.space_group_name_H-M   'P 1'
#
loop_
_entity.id
_entity.type
_entity.pdbx_description
1 polymer ?
#
loop_
_entity_poly.entity_id
_entity_poly.type
_entity_poly.pdbx_seq_one_letter_code
_entity_poly.pdbx_strand_id
1 'polypeptide(L)'
;MADHVDVETDDAESGVSEIDEQYLDELRGYRHDLLALQNEQISSYDKAILSLSGGALGITVAFADKFGGDIPVVTWALLASWGAFSTAIGFNVISYLFSSYDMEAEVEKVRSSIQAGGTEFKSGNRWRSATQYTNVLALLAFMVGVGLFGYHAHTMMKTSLATEGSYDDR
;
A
#
# COMPACT_ATOMS: atom_id res chain seq x y z
N MET A 1 40.85 -60.20 -27.90
CA MET A 1 39.63 -60.31 -27.07
C MET A 1 39.57 -59.02 -26.29
N ALA A 2 39.01 -57.98 -26.92
CA ALA A 2 38.91 -56.65 -26.34
C ALA A 2 37.55 -56.58 -25.66
N ASP A 3 37.56 -56.49 -24.34
CA ASP A 3 36.38 -56.27 -23.53
C ASP A 3 36.27 -54.76 -23.34
N HIS A 4 35.43 -54.13 -24.16
CA HIS A 4 35.06 -52.72 -24.04
C HIS A 4 33.85 -52.70 -23.11
N VAL A 5 34.09 -52.46 -21.83
CA VAL A 5 33.02 -52.18 -20.87
C VAL A 5 32.77 -50.68 -20.92
N ASP A 6 31.73 -50.35 -21.68
CA ASP A 6 31.18 -49.01 -21.79
C ASP A 6 30.18 -48.75 -20.65
N VAL A 7 30.31 -47.53 -20.10
CA VAL A 7 29.25 -46.68 -19.55
C VAL A 7 28.77 -46.99 -18.13
N GLU A 8 29.30 -46.18 -17.20
CA GLU A 8 28.69 -45.82 -15.92
C GLU A 8 28.84 -44.29 -15.75
N THR A 9 28.15 -43.52 -16.60
CA THR A 9 28.15 -42.04 -16.56
C THR A 9 26.75 -41.41 -16.64
N ASP A 10 25.69 -42.21 -16.71
CA ASP A 10 24.33 -41.71 -17.01
C ASP A 10 23.56 -41.19 -15.76
N ASP A 11 23.92 -41.67 -14.56
CA ASP A 11 23.18 -41.34 -13.33
C ASP A 11 23.55 -39.97 -12.74
N ALA A 12 24.71 -39.41 -13.09
CA ALA A 12 25.16 -38.12 -12.56
C ALA A 12 24.57 -36.91 -13.34
N GLU A 13 24.29 -37.06 -14.64
CA GLU A 13 23.67 -35.99 -15.44
C GLU A 13 22.16 -35.90 -15.21
N SER A 14 21.48 -37.03 -14.92
CA SER A 14 20.04 -37.04 -14.64
C SER A 14 19.69 -36.31 -13.34
N GLY A 15 20.49 -36.47 -12.28
CA GLY A 15 20.28 -35.78 -11.00
C GLY A 15 20.52 -34.27 -11.06
N VAL A 16 21.45 -33.79 -11.90
CA VAL A 16 21.67 -32.34 -12.11
C VAL A 16 20.53 -31.73 -12.92
N SER A 17 20.08 -32.43 -13.97
CA SER A 17 18.91 -32.04 -14.76
C SER A 17 17.63 -31.97 -13.91
N GLU A 18 17.43 -32.92 -12.98
CA GLU A 18 16.25 -32.98 -12.11
C GLU A 18 16.24 -31.84 -11.08
N ILE A 19 17.40 -31.48 -10.52
CA ILE A 19 17.55 -30.33 -9.60
C ILE A 19 17.27 -29.01 -10.35
N ASP A 20 17.78 -28.86 -11.58
CA ASP A 20 17.53 -27.69 -12.40
C ASP A 20 16.04 -27.57 -12.77
N GLU A 21 15.38 -28.69 -13.09
CA GLU A 21 13.97 -28.72 -13.44
C GLU A 21 13.05 -28.42 -12.24
N GLN A 22 13.37 -28.95 -11.05
CA GLN A 22 12.65 -28.62 -9.81
C GLN A 22 12.78 -27.15 -9.47
N TYR A 23 13.99 -26.58 -9.53
CA TYR A 23 14.21 -25.16 -9.25
C TYR A 23 13.50 -24.23 -10.25
N LEU A 24 13.47 -24.62 -11.53
CA LEU A 24 12.72 -23.89 -12.55
C LEU A 24 11.21 -23.94 -12.29
N ASP A 25 10.67 -25.06 -11.79
CA ASP A 25 9.27 -25.16 -11.41
C ASP A 25 8.95 -24.29 -10.19
N GLU A 26 9.83 -24.27 -9.19
CA GLU A 26 9.73 -23.36 -8.03
C GLU A 26 9.72 -21.89 -8.46
N LEU A 27 10.60 -21.48 -9.39
CA LEU A 27 10.64 -20.12 -9.95
C LEU A 27 9.37 -19.77 -10.73
N ARG A 28 8.80 -20.73 -11.48
CA ARG A 28 7.52 -20.53 -12.21
C ARG A 28 6.36 -20.37 -11.22
N GLY A 29 6.32 -21.20 -10.17
CA GLY A 29 5.34 -21.08 -9.08
C GLY A 29 5.44 -19.72 -8.38
N TYR A 30 6.65 -19.32 -8.01
CA TYR A 30 6.90 -18.02 -7.39
C TYR A 30 6.46 -16.85 -8.29
N ARG A 31 6.73 -16.91 -9.61
CA ARG A 31 6.23 -15.92 -10.56
C ARG A 31 4.70 -15.87 -10.61
N HIS A 32 4.04 -17.03 -10.60
CA HIS A 32 2.58 -17.11 -10.60
C HIS A 32 2.02 -16.42 -9.35
N ASP A 33 2.62 -16.65 -8.18
CA ASP A 33 2.20 -16.02 -6.92
C ASP A 33 2.41 -14.49 -6.95
N LEU A 34 3.53 -14.00 -7.50
CA LEU A 34 3.75 -12.56 -7.69
C LEU A 34 2.69 -11.92 -8.58
N LEU A 35 2.29 -12.58 -9.67
CA LEU A 35 1.23 -12.08 -10.55
C LEU A 35 -0.14 -12.07 -9.85
N ALA A 36 -0.43 -13.07 -9.02
CA ALA A 36 -1.65 -13.11 -8.21
C ALA A 36 -1.68 -11.93 -7.22
N LEU A 37 -0.57 -11.68 -6.51
CA LEU A 37 -0.42 -10.54 -5.61
C LEU A 37 -0.56 -9.20 -6.35
N GLN A 38 -0.03 -9.09 -7.57
CA GLN A 38 -0.19 -7.89 -8.39
C GLN A 38 -1.64 -7.60 -8.73
N ASN A 39 -2.40 -8.61 -9.16
CA ASN A 39 -3.81 -8.46 -9.45
C ASN A 39 -4.61 -8.04 -8.20
N GLU A 40 -4.28 -8.60 -7.04
CA GLU A 40 -4.90 -8.22 -5.77
C GLU A 40 -4.61 -6.76 -5.39
N GLN A 41 -3.37 -6.30 -5.60
CA GLN A 41 -2.98 -4.92 -5.33
C GLN A 41 -3.70 -3.92 -6.24
N ILE A 42 -3.81 -4.23 -7.54
CA ILE A 42 -4.56 -3.41 -8.50
C ILE A 42 -6.04 -3.32 -8.07
N SER A 43 -6.66 -4.46 -7.75
CA SER A 43 -8.05 -4.48 -7.29
C SER A 43 -8.25 -3.67 -6.00
N SER A 44 -7.30 -3.76 -5.07
CA SER A 44 -7.35 -3.02 -3.80
C SER A 44 -7.18 -1.52 -4.01
N TYR A 45 -6.29 -1.12 -4.91
CA TYR A 45 -6.11 0.27 -5.31
C TYR A 45 -7.39 0.87 -5.90
N ASP A 46 -8.02 0.16 -6.85
CA ASP A 46 -9.26 0.62 -7.48
C ASP A 46 -10.38 0.80 -6.45
N LYS A 47 -10.53 -0.13 -5.52
CA LYS A 47 -11.49 -0.03 -4.42
C LYS A 47 -11.20 1.17 -3.52
N ALA A 48 -9.93 1.44 -3.21
CA ALA A 48 -9.53 2.58 -2.40
C ALA A 48 -9.88 3.91 -3.08
N ILE A 49 -9.57 4.05 -4.39
CA ILE A 49 -9.91 5.25 -5.17
C ILE A 49 -11.42 5.42 -5.30
N LEU A 50 -12.16 4.34 -5.56
CA LEU A 50 -13.62 4.37 -5.64
C LEU A 50 -14.24 4.80 -4.31
N SER A 51 -13.77 4.24 -3.19
CA SER A 51 -14.22 4.62 -1.85
C SER A 51 -13.91 6.08 -1.54
N LEU A 52 -12.71 6.56 -1.91
CA LEU A 52 -12.33 7.95 -1.70
C LEU A 52 -13.22 8.91 -2.51
N SER A 53 -13.43 8.58 -3.78
CA SER A 53 -14.27 9.37 -4.68
C SER A 53 -15.74 9.38 -4.21
N GLY A 54 -16.25 8.24 -3.79
CA GLY A 54 -17.59 8.11 -3.21
C GLY A 54 -17.74 8.90 -1.91
N GLY A 55 -16.75 8.86 -1.03
CA GLY A 55 -16.71 9.65 0.20
C GLY A 55 -16.69 11.16 -0.09
N ALA A 56 -15.83 11.61 -1.00
CA ALA A 56 -15.75 13.02 -1.40
C ALA A 56 -17.07 13.53 -2.02
N LEU A 57 -17.69 12.72 -2.88
CA LEU A 57 -19.01 13.03 -3.45
C LEU A 57 -20.09 13.06 -2.37
N GLY A 58 -20.11 12.10 -1.45
CA GLY A 58 -21.03 12.06 -0.32
C GLY A 58 -20.92 13.30 0.57
N ILE A 59 -19.70 13.74 0.87
CA ILE A 59 -19.46 15.01 1.59
C ILE A 59 -20.00 16.19 0.78
N THR A 60 -19.69 16.26 -0.51
CA THR A 60 -20.16 17.36 -1.38
C THR A 60 -21.69 17.45 -1.38
N VAL A 61 -22.38 16.33 -1.48
CA VAL A 61 -23.86 16.27 -1.44
C VAL A 61 -24.39 16.64 -0.05
N ALA A 62 -23.81 16.09 1.02
CA ALA A 62 -24.25 16.35 2.39
C ALA A 62 -24.12 17.83 2.80
N PHE A 63 -23.17 18.55 2.21
CA PHE A 63 -22.94 19.96 2.48
C PHE A 63 -23.43 20.90 1.37
N ALA A 64 -24.04 20.38 0.30
CA ALA A 64 -24.49 21.16 -0.86
C ALA A 64 -25.35 22.37 -0.46
N ASP A 65 -26.31 22.16 0.45
CA ASP A 65 -27.24 23.20 0.90
C ASP A 65 -26.63 24.14 1.95
N LYS A 66 -25.49 23.76 2.56
CA LYS A 66 -24.80 24.56 3.58
C LYS A 66 -23.85 25.59 3.00
N PHE A 67 -23.51 25.50 1.70
CA PHE A 67 -22.66 26.48 1.04
C PHE A 67 -23.31 27.88 0.92
N GLY A 68 -24.62 28.01 1.19
CA GLY A 68 -25.35 29.29 1.13
C GLY A 68 -25.63 29.97 2.48
N GLY A 69 -25.19 29.41 3.62
CA GLY A 69 -25.46 29.95 4.97
C GLY A 69 -24.23 30.56 5.66
N ASP A 70 -24.42 31.11 6.86
CA ASP A 70 -23.33 31.66 7.69
C ASP A 70 -22.24 30.61 7.92
N ILE A 71 -21.02 30.94 7.48
CA ILE A 71 -19.87 30.03 7.51
C ILE A 71 -19.42 29.90 8.98
N PRO A 72 -19.47 28.69 9.58
CA PRO A 72 -18.98 28.50 10.93
C PRO A 72 -17.48 28.85 11.00
N VAL A 73 -17.04 29.35 12.16
CA VAL A 73 -15.64 29.76 12.37
C VAL A 73 -14.71 28.56 12.10
N VAL A 74 -14.04 28.60 10.96
CA VAL A 74 -13.03 27.62 10.58
C VAL A 74 -11.80 27.87 11.44
N THR A 75 -11.46 26.90 12.29
CA THR A 75 -10.25 26.98 13.11
C THR A 75 -9.05 26.39 12.35
N TRP A 76 -7.86 26.92 12.64
CA TRP A 76 -6.60 26.35 12.13
C TRP A 76 -6.42 24.87 12.49
N ALA A 77 -6.87 24.45 13.67
CA ALA A 77 -6.83 23.05 14.09
C ALA A 77 -7.68 22.14 13.19
N LEU A 78 -8.87 22.59 12.80
CA LEU A 78 -9.73 21.87 11.87
C LEU A 78 -9.06 21.75 10.49
N LEU A 79 -8.55 22.85 9.93
CA LEU A 79 -7.84 22.82 8.63
C LEU A 79 -6.61 21.90 8.67
N ALA A 80 -5.82 21.96 9.74
CA ALA A 80 -4.65 21.10 9.91
C ALA A 80 -5.04 19.62 10.02
N SER A 81 -6.16 19.29 10.70
CA SER A 81 -6.66 17.92 10.77
C SER A 81 -7.07 17.37 9.40
N TRP A 82 -7.79 18.16 8.61
CA TRP A 82 -8.18 17.80 7.24
C TRP A 82 -6.95 17.62 6.35
N GLY A 83 -5.98 18.53 6.42
CA GLY A 83 -4.70 18.39 5.71
C GLY A 83 -3.99 17.09 6.08
N ALA A 84 -3.88 16.78 7.38
CA ALA A 84 -3.25 15.55 7.86
C ALA A 84 -3.98 14.29 7.36
N PHE A 85 -5.30 14.26 7.36
CA PHE A 85 -6.08 13.15 6.81
C PHE A 85 -5.90 13.01 5.30
N SER A 86 -5.94 14.11 4.54
CA SER A 86 -5.67 14.08 3.10
C SER A 86 -4.26 13.60 2.80
N THR A 87 -3.26 14.01 3.57
CA THR A 87 -1.88 13.51 3.45
C THR A 87 -1.79 12.02 3.79
N ALA A 88 -2.45 11.55 4.85
CA ALA A 88 -2.47 10.14 5.21
C ALA A 88 -3.07 9.28 4.10
N ILE A 89 -4.21 9.70 3.53
CA ILE A 89 -4.84 9.05 2.37
C ILE A 89 -3.89 9.06 1.17
N GLY A 90 -3.27 10.20 0.88
CA GLY A 90 -2.31 10.34 -0.22
C GLY A 90 -1.12 9.39 -0.09
N PHE A 91 -0.53 9.27 1.11
CA PHE A 91 0.52 8.29 1.36
C PHE A 91 0.03 6.86 1.17
N ASN A 92 -1.18 6.54 1.63
CA ASN A 92 -1.74 5.20 1.42
C ASN A 92 -1.92 4.88 -0.07
N VAL A 93 -2.35 5.85 -0.88
CA VAL A 93 -2.45 5.72 -2.35
C VAL A 93 -1.06 5.55 -2.98
N ILE A 94 -0.07 6.33 -2.54
CA ILE A 94 1.32 6.28 -3.04
C ILE A 94 2.00 4.95 -2.69
N SER A 95 1.67 4.33 -1.55
CA SER A 95 2.28 3.06 -1.17
C SER A 95 1.92 1.94 -2.15
N TYR A 96 0.72 1.96 -2.75
CA TYR A 96 0.36 1.05 -3.83
C TYR A 96 1.21 1.25 -5.07
N LEU A 97 1.55 2.50 -5.44
CA LEU A 97 2.44 2.77 -6.58
C LEU A 97 3.84 2.18 -6.34
N PHE A 98 4.41 2.40 -5.16
CA PHE A 98 5.72 1.82 -4.81
C PHE A 98 5.69 0.31 -4.73
N SER A 99 4.58 -0.28 -4.27
CA SER A 99 4.38 -1.72 -4.26
C SER A 99 4.31 -2.31 -5.68
N SER A 100 3.63 -1.64 -6.60
CA SER A 100 3.61 -2.05 -8.02
C SER A 100 5.00 -2.04 -8.64
N TYR A 101 5.80 -0.99 -8.39
CA TYR A 101 7.19 -0.93 -8.87
C TYR A 101 8.11 -1.98 -8.21
N ASP A 102 7.88 -2.33 -6.94
CA ASP A 102 8.61 -3.43 -6.26
C ASP A 102 8.37 -4.75 -7.00
N MET A 103 7.11 -5.03 -7.31
CA MET A 103 6.67 -6.28 -7.88
C MET A 103 7.04 -6.43 -9.36
N GLU A 104 6.96 -5.37 -10.16
CA GLU A 104 7.46 -5.37 -11.54
C GLU A 104 8.96 -5.69 -11.59
N ALA A 105 9.75 -5.08 -10.69
CA ALA A 105 11.17 -5.35 -10.59
C ALA A 105 11.48 -6.77 -10.10
N GLU A 106 10.64 -7.35 -9.24
CA GLU A 106 10.80 -8.72 -8.77
C GLU A 106 10.43 -9.74 -9.85
N VAL A 107 9.36 -9.51 -10.62
CA VAL A 107 8.97 -10.34 -11.77
C VAL A 107 10.06 -10.34 -12.84
N GLU A 108 10.68 -9.19 -13.13
CA GLU A 108 11.75 -9.12 -14.14
C GLU A 108 13.02 -9.85 -13.69
N LYS A 109 13.33 -9.85 -12.39
CA LYS A 109 14.41 -10.67 -11.82
C LYS A 109 14.12 -12.16 -11.96
N VAL A 110 12.90 -12.59 -11.66
CA VAL A 110 12.52 -14.01 -11.82
C VAL A 110 12.57 -14.41 -13.30
N ARG A 111 12.08 -13.57 -14.21
CA ARG A 111 12.14 -13.82 -15.66
C ARG A 111 13.58 -13.97 -16.14
N SER A 112 14.48 -13.08 -15.74
CA SER A 112 15.90 -13.13 -16.14
C SER A 112 16.61 -14.36 -15.55
N SER A 113 16.33 -14.75 -14.30
CA SER A 113 16.84 -16.00 -13.71
C SER A 113 16.38 -17.24 -14.47
N ILE A 114 15.11 -17.31 -14.89
CA ILE A 114 14.57 -18.42 -15.70
C ILE A 114 15.26 -18.47 -17.08
N GLN A 115 15.46 -17.32 -17.75
CA GLN A 115 16.14 -17.26 -19.06
C GLN A 115 17.62 -17.62 -18.98
N ALA A 116 18.28 -17.33 -17.85
CA ALA A 116 19.67 -17.66 -17.59
C ALA A 116 19.88 -19.11 -17.13
N GLY A 117 18.85 -19.97 -17.17
CA GLY A 117 18.96 -21.38 -16.80
C GLY A 117 19.01 -21.63 -15.28
N GLY A 118 18.36 -20.79 -14.46
CA GLY A 118 18.21 -21.05 -13.03
C GLY A 118 19.38 -20.59 -12.16
N THR A 119 20.15 -19.58 -12.58
CA THR A 119 21.19 -19.00 -11.71
C THR A 119 20.60 -18.31 -10.46
N GLU A 120 21.44 -18.18 -9.42
CA GLU A 120 21.10 -17.73 -8.07
C GLU A 120 20.18 -16.48 -8.03
N PHE A 121 18.96 -16.64 -7.50
CA PHE A 121 17.99 -15.55 -7.35
C PHE A 121 18.22 -14.78 -6.04
N LYS A 122 18.47 -13.46 -6.14
CA LYS A 122 18.50 -12.56 -4.96
C LYS A 122 17.22 -11.74 -4.87
N SER A 123 16.41 -12.06 -3.85
CA SER A 123 15.20 -11.31 -3.51
C SER A 123 15.54 -9.95 -2.87
N GLY A 124 14.61 -9.00 -3.00
CA GLY A 124 14.69 -7.69 -2.34
C GLY A 124 14.98 -6.52 -3.28
N ASN A 125 14.39 -5.36 -2.94
CA ASN A 125 14.51 -4.13 -3.69
C ASN A 125 14.24 -2.91 -2.79
N ARG A 126 14.73 -1.74 -3.20
CA ARG A 126 14.60 -0.47 -2.45
C ARG A 126 13.15 0.00 -2.38
N TRP A 127 12.31 -0.41 -3.33
CA TRP A 127 10.87 -0.08 -3.35
C TRP A 127 10.12 -0.72 -2.19
N ARG A 128 10.45 -1.96 -1.80
CA ARG A 128 9.91 -2.60 -0.59
C ARG A 128 10.09 -1.75 0.68
N SER A 129 11.27 -1.18 0.87
CA SER A 129 11.53 -0.28 1.99
C SER A 129 10.73 1.02 1.86
N ALA A 130 10.65 1.60 0.66
CA ALA A 130 9.85 2.80 0.41
C ALA A 130 8.36 2.59 0.74
N THR A 131 7.77 1.46 0.34
CA THR A 131 6.38 1.10 0.68
C THR A 131 6.17 1.01 2.19
N GLN A 132 7.10 0.39 2.92
CA GLN A 132 7.02 0.32 4.39
C GLN A 132 7.08 1.70 5.05
N TYR A 133 8.00 2.56 4.62
CA TYR A 133 8.11 3.92 5.15
C TYR A 133 6.84 4.73 4.88
N THR A 134 6.30 4.65 3.67
CA THR A 134 5.08 5.37 3.30
C THR A 134 3.88 4.92 4.13
N ASN A 135 3.74 3.62 4.41
CA ASN A 135 2.66 3.10 5.27
C ASN A 135 2.79 3.58 6.72
N VAL A 136 4.00 3.61 7.27
CA VAL A 136 4.24 4.15 8.61
C VAL A 136 3.93 5.64 8.66
N LEU A 137 4.36 6.41 7.65
CA LEU A 137 4.06 7.83 7.55
C LEU A 137 2.55 8.09 7.42
N ALA A 138 1.83 7.27 6.66
CA ALA A 138 0.37 7.35 6.55
C ALA A 138 -0.30 7.15 7.92
N LEU A 139 0.14 6.14 8.68
CA LEU A 139 -0.39 5.88 10.02
C LEU A 139 -0.11 7.04 10.98
N LEU A 140 1.11 7.58 10.99
CA LEU A 140 1.47 8.72 11.84
C LEU A 140 0.65 9.97 11.46
N ALA A 141 0.52 10.27 10.18
CA ALA A 141 -0.29 11.38 9.70
C ALA A 141 -1.77 11.22 10.10
N PHE A 142 -2.31 10.01 10.02
CA PHE A 142 -3.67 9.72 10.46
C PHE A 142 -3.86 9.98 11.96
N MET A 143 -2.96 9.49 12.82
CA MET A 143 -3.02 9.71 14.27
C MET A 143 -2.93 11.19 14.63
N VAL A 144 -2.08 11.95 13.95
CA VAL A 144 -2.00 13.42 14.11
C VAL A 144 -3.31 14.09 13.71
N GLY A 145 -3.91 13.68 12.59
CA GLY A 145 -5.21 14.17 12.15
C GLY A 145 -6.31 13.94 13.18
N VAL A 146 -6.40 12.73 13.74
CA VAL A 146 -7.37 12.40 14.81
C VAL A 146 -7.16 13.28 16.03
N GLY A 147 -5.91 13.46 16.46
CA GLY A 147 -5.58 14.31 17.61
C GLY A 147 -6.01 15.77 17.42
N LEU A 148 -5.71 16.35 16.25
CA LEU A 148 -6.08 17.73 15.90
C LEU A 148 -7.60 17.91 15.79
N PHE A 149 -8.30 16.93 15.21
CA PHE A 149 -9.75 16.95 15.10
C PHE A 149 -10.41 16.88 16.48
N GLY A 150 -9.94 15.98 17.35
CA GLY A 150 -10.41 15.88 18.73
C GLY A 150 -10.16 17.16 19.54
N TYR A 151 -8.98 17.77 19.36
CA TYR A 151 -8.67 19.07 19.97
C TYR A 151 -9.66 20.15 19.52
N HIS A 152 -9.91 20.27 18.21
CA HIS A 152 -10.90 21.22 17.69
C HIS A 152 -12.30 20.98 18.29
N ALA A 153 -12.78 19.75 18.29
CA ALA A 153 -14.09 19.39 18.83
C ALA A 153 -14.22 19.78 20.32
N HIS A 154 -13.19 19.51 21.11
CA HIS A 154 -13.15 19.90 22.52
C HIS A 154 -13.16 21.42 22.74
N THR A 155 -12.40 22.19 21.94
CA THR A 155 -12.42 23.66 22.01
C THR A 155 -13.77 24.26 21.61
N MET A 156 -14.42 23.68 20.60
CA MET A 156 -15.74 24.09 20.16
C MET A 156 -16.78 23.88 21.26
N MET A 157 -16.79 22.68 21.88
CA MET A 157 -17.71 22.34 22.96
C MET A 157 -17.56 23.25 24.18
N LYS A 158 -16.33 23.58 24.57
CA LYS A 158 -16.07 24.53 25.67
C LYS A 158 -16.60 25.92 25.39
N THR A 159 -16.44 26.40 24.15
CA THR A 159 -16.94 27.70 23.72
C THR A 159 -18.47 27.75 23.77
N SER A 160 -19.15 26.68 23.34
CA SER A 160 -20.62 26.56 23.41
C SER A 160 -21.14 26.62 24.85
N LEU A 161 -20.55 25.85 25.77
CA LEU A 161 -20.97 25.83 27.19
C LEU A 161 -20.76 27.18 27.89
N ALA A 162 -19.66 27.88 27.60
CA ALA A 162 -19.40 29.20 28.18
C ALA A 162 -20.40 30.26 27.68
N THR A 163 -20.90 30.10 26.45
CA THR A 163 -21.87 31.03 25.85
C THR A 163 -23.27 30.84 26.46
N GLU A 164 -23.71 29.60 26.69
CA GLU A 164 -25.01 29.31 27.32
C GLU A 164 -25.06 29.77 28.79
N GLY A 165 -24.00 29.52 29.58
CA GLY A 165 -23.97 29.96 30.99
C GLY A 165 -24.02 31.49 31.17
N SER A 166 -23.55 32.26 30.19
CA SER A 166 -23.61 33.73 30.23
C SER A 166 -25.01 34.31 29.96
N TYR A 167 -25.94 33.52 29.40
CA TYR A 167 -27.31 33.96 29.12
C TYR A 167 -28.27 33.69 30.29
N ASP A 168 -27.95 32.74 31.17
CA ASP A 168 -28.79 32.37 32.32
C ASP A 168 -28.61 33.32 33.53
N ASP A 169 -27.55 34.14 33.52
CA ASP A 169 -27.22 35.12 34.57
C ASP A 169 -27.75 36.55 34.28
N ARG A 170 -28.55 36.77 33.22
CA ARG A 170 -29.14 38.07 32.85
C ARG A 170 -30.66 38.05 32.88
#